data_AF-A0A927D3G3-F1
#
_entry.id   AF-A0A927D3G3-F1
#
_cell.length_a   1.000
_cell.length_b   1.000
_cell.length_c   1.000
_cell.angle_alpha   90.00
_cell.angle_beta   90.00
_cell.angle_gamma   90.00
#
_symmetry.space_group_name_H-M   'P 1'
#
loop_
_entity.id
_entity.type
_entity.pdbx_description
1 polymer ?
#
loop_
_entity_poly.entity_id
_entity_poly.type
_entity_poly.pdbx_seq_one_letter_code
_entity_poly.pdbx_strand_id
1 'polypeptide(L)'
;MNSATRKITHVSDNVDAALGWQIDALLGQPIDILIQQQSIDSALVDAPERPGEILARPTSLVVKRSDGKTSKLFSQIYRDDGQFFVELFLHDLEAQNSVIEARRDVISELRTLESVDEFVAAATRMLRR
;
A
#
# COMPACT_ATOMS: atom_id res chain seq x y z
N MET A 1 -3.18 4.88 14.36
CA MET A 1 -4.46 5.62 14.49
C MET A 1 -5.28 4.97 15.60
N ASN A 2 -5.91 5.75 16.47
CA ASN A 2 -6.80 5.19 17.51
C ASN A 2 -8.08 4.60 16.88
N SER A 3 -8.47 3.38 17.25
CA SER A 3 -9.60 2.67 16.62
C SER A 3 -10.97 3.30 16.89
N ALA A 4 -11.17 3.86 18.08
CA ALA A 4 -12.43 4.47 18.49
C ALA A 4 -12.62 5.87 17.89
N THR A 5 -11.57 6.69 17.87
CA THR A 5 -11.63 8.11 17.47
C THR A 5 -11.20 8.36 16.04
N ARG A 6 -10.53 7.38 15.41
CA ARG A 6 -9.92 7.49 14.07
C ARG A 6 -8.97 8.68 13.91
N LYS A 7 -8.40 9.13 15.02
CA LYS A 7 -7.38 10.18 15.05
C LYS A 7 -6.00 9.61 14.83
N ILE A 8 -5.22 10.33 14.03
CA ILE A 8 -3.81 10.04 13.78
C ILE A 8 -3.06 10.25 15.10
N THR A 9 -2.43 9.20 15.58
CA THR A 9 -1.66 9.20 16.84
C THR A 9 -0.16 9.17 16.62
N HIS A 10 0.27 8.61 15.49
CA HIS A 10 1.66 8.49 15.07
C HIS A 10 1.72 8.59 13.55
N VAL A 11 2.80 9.15 13.03
CA VAL A 11 3.12 9.24 11.61
C VAL A 11 4.63 9.04 11.45
N SER A 12 5.04 8.43 10.35
CA SER A 12 6.45 8.26 10.01
C SER A 12 7.08 9.58 9.56
N ASP A 13 8.37 9.78 9.86
CA ASP A 13 9.12 11.01 9.56
C ASP A 13 9.21 11.33 8.06
N ASN A 14 9.07 10.31 7.20
CA ASN A 14 9.13 10.48 5.75
C ASN A 14 7.85 11.04 5.12
N VAL A 15 6.79 11.29 5.90
CA VAL A 15 5.48 11.76 5.38
C VAL A 15 5.57 13.10 4.65
N ASP A 16 6.48 13.98 5.08
CA ASP A 16 6.69 15.27 4.44
C ASP A 16 7.30 15.10 3.05
N ALA A 17 8.42 14.38 2.95
CA ALA A 17 9.04 14.10 1.66
C ALA A 17 8.11 13.33 0.70
N ALA A 18 7.31 12.40 1.23
CA ALA A 18 6.43 11.55 0.42
C ALA A 18 5.15 12.26 -0.06
N LEU A 19 4.47 12.97 0.85
CA LEU A 19 3.10 13.47 0.66
C LEU A 19 2.96 14.98 0.92
N GLY A 20 4.04 15.63 1.38
CA GLY A 20 4.12 17.08 1.63
C GLY A 20 3.49 17.53 2.94
N TRP A 21 3.09 16.60 3.82
CA TRP A 21 2.46 16.93 5.09
C TRP A 21 3.49 17.11 6.20
N GLN A 22 3.37 18.18 6.97
CA GLN A 22 4.10 18.31 8.22
C GLN A 22 3.48 17.39 9.29
N ILE A 23 4.31 16.72 10.09
CA ILE A 23 3.84 15.77 11.12
C ILE A 23 2.87 16.45 12.10
N ASP A 24 3.21 17.64 12.57
CA ASP A 24 2.38 18.41 13.52
C ASP A 24 1.02 18.81 12.94
N ALA A 25 0.90 18.91 11.62
CA ALA A 25 -0.37 19.18 10.95
C ALA A 25 -1.27 17.93 10.88
N LEU A 26 -0.72 16.73 11.13
CA LEU A 26 -1.45 15.46 11.07
C LEU A 26 -1.81 14.92 12.46
N LEU A 27 -0.92 15.06 13.44
CA LEU A 27 -1.14 14.49 14.77
C LEU A 27 -2.42 15.04 15.43
N GLY A 28 -3.25 14.15 15.96
CA GLY A 28 -4.53 14.47 16.58
C GLY A 28 -5.67 14.81 15.60
N GLN A 29 -5.37 14.94 14.31
CA GLN A 29 -6.38 15.12 13.27
C GLN A 29 -7.06 13.78 12.94
N PRO A 30 -8.31 13.80 12.44
CA PRO A 30 -8.92 12.59 11.92
C PRO A 30 -8.17 12.13 10.66
N ILE A 31 -8.11 10.81 10.44
CA ILE A 31 -7.38 10.20 9.32
C ILE A 31 -7.85 10.65 7.94
N ASP A 32 -9.07 11.17 7.85
CA ASP A 32 -9.69 11.58 6.61
C ASP A 32 -9.03 12.83 5.98
N ILE A 33 -8.22 13.57 6.75
CA ILE A 33 -7.32 14.61 6.24
C ILE A 33 -6.28 14.03 5.26
N LEU A 34 -5.84 12.79 5.53
CA LEU A 34 -4.79 12.10 4.79
C LEU A 34 -5.35 11.07 3.80
N ILE A 35 -6.47 10.42 4.12
CA ILE A 35 -7.02 9.31 3.34
C ILE A 35 -8.49 9.57 3.05
N GLN A 36 -8.95 9.41 1.82
CA GLN A 36 -10.38 9.64 1.52
C GLN A 36 -11.27 8.73 2.37
N GLN A 37 -12.26 9.32 3.05
CA GLN A 37 -13.18 8.66 3.99
C GLN A 37 -13.70 7.31 3.48
N GLN A 38 -14.25 7.28 2.26
CA GLN A 38 -14.82 6.06 1.67
C GLN A 38 -13.76 4.94 1.49
N SER A 39 -12.53 5.33 1.19
CA SER A 39 -11.42 4.41 0.99
C SER A 39 -11.00 3.76 2.30
N ILE A 40 -10.92 4.54 3.38
CA ILE A 40 -10.52 4.03 4.69
C ILE A 40 -11.66 3.24 5.36
N ASP A 41 -12.93 3.67 5.21
CA ASP A 41 -14.09 2.96 5.77
C ASP A 41 -14.17 1.53 5.27
N SER A 42 -14.02 1.35 3.96
CA SER A 42 -14.04 0.02 3.33
C SER A 42 -12.87 -0.84 3.81
N ALA A 43 -11.70 -0.23 3.98
CA ALA A 43 -10.48 -0.96 4.31
C ALA A 43 -10.39 -1.36 5.80
N LEU A 44 -11.06 -0.63 6.70
CA LEU A 44 -11.06 -0.94 8.13
C LEU A 44 -11.98 -2.10 8.52
N VAL A 45 -13.02 -2.38 7.74
CA VAL A 45 -14.00 -3.45 8.03
C VAL A 45 -13.31 -4.82 8.12
N ASP A 46 -12.38 -5.07 7.19
CA ASP A 46 -11.69 -6.34 7.05
C ASP A 46 -10.27 -6.32 7.61
N ALA A 47 -9.92 -5.29 8.39
CA ALA A 47 -8.57 -5.15 8.94
C ALA A 47 -8.28 -6.30 9.94
N PRO A 48 -7.33 -7.19 9.63
CA PRO A 48 -7.02 -8.34 10.47
C PRO A 48 -6.38 -7.87 11.79
N GLU A 49 -6.59 -8.66 12.85
CA GLU A 49 -5.71 -8.59 14.02
C GLU A 49 -4.29 -8.87 13.57
N ARG A 50 -3.36 -8.04 14.08
CA ARG A 50 -1.91 -8.03 13.87
C ARG A 50 -1.40 -9.13 12.93
N PRO A 51 -0.89 -8.79 11.74
CA PRO A 51 -0.64 -9.78 10.71
C PRO A 51 0.33 -10.84 11.22
N GLY A 52 -0.17 -12.07 11.39
CA GLY A 52 0.68 -13.26 11.41
C GLY A 52 1.24 -13.44 10.00
N GLU A 53 2.32 -12.74 9.71
CA GLU A 53 3.26 -12.74 8.57
C GLU A 53 2.76 -12.91 7.12
N ILE A 54 1.54 -13.40 6.80
CA ILE A 54 1.25 -13.96 5.47
C ILE A 54 -0.09 -13.50 4.84
N LEU A 55 -1.04 -12.88 5.56
CA LEU A 55 -2.42 -12.74 5.03
C LEU A 55 -3.02 -11.33 4.92
N ALA A 56 -2.28 -10.27 5.23
CA ALA A 56 -2.84 -8.93 5.02
C ALA A 56 -2.90 -8.64 3.50
N ARG A 57 -4.11 -8.71 2.94
CA ARG A 57 -4.33 -8.39 1.53
C ARG A 57 -4.04 -6.91 1.31
N PRO A 58 -3.14 -6.53 0.41
CA PRO A 58 -2.93 -5.14 0.08
C PRO A 58 -4.24 -4.51 -0.38
N THR A 59 -4.57 -3.36 0.18
CA THR A 59 -5.74 -2.58 -0.22
C THR A 59 -5.29 -1.28 -0.85
N SER A 60 -6.01 -0.82 -1.87
CA SER A 60 -5.72 0.47 -2.49
C SER A 60 -6.42 1.59 -1.73
N LEU A 61 -5.66 2.56 -1.26
CA LEU A 61 -6.18 3.77 -0.62
C LEU A 61 -6.01 4.99 -1.52
N VAL A 62 -7.02 5.85 -1.54
CA VAL A 62 -6.90 7.20 -2.10
C VAL A 62 -6.34 8.13 -1.03
N VAL A 63 -5.07 8.50 -1.19
CA VAL A 63 -4.30 9.31 -0.24
C VAL A 63 -4.22 10.74 -0.74
N LYS A 64 -4.49 11.70 0.14
CA LYS A 64 -4.44 13.14 -0.10
C LYS A 64 -3.04 13.66 0.20
N ARG A 65 -2.52 14.49 -0.70
CA ARG A 65 -1.27 15.24 -0.54
C ARG A 65 -1.58 16.63 0.02
N SER A 66 -0.59 17.27 0.62
CA SER A 66 -0.77 18.62 1.19
C SER A 66 -1.06 19.69 0.13
N ASP A 67 -0.66 19.46 -1.12
CA ASP A 67 -0.96 20.31 -2.28
C ASP A 67 -2.39 20.12 -2.82
N GLY A 68 -3.21 19.30 -2.17
CA GLY A 68 -4.60 19.02 -2.53
C GLY A 68 -4.77 17.94 -3.60
N LYS A 69 -3.69 17.41 -4.18
CA LYS A 69 -3.78 16.27 -5.11
C LYS A 69 -4.05 14.97 -4.37
N THR A 70 -4.47 13.96 -5.12
CA THR A 70 -4.66 12.61 -4.60
C THR A 70 -3.81 11.60 -5.36
N SER A 71 -3.46 10.51 -4.68
CA SER A 71 -2.73 9.39 -5.24
C SER A 71 -3.36 8.09 -4.77
N LYS A 72 -3.44 7.10 -5.65
CA LYS A 72 -3.91 5.76 -5.29
C LYS A 72 -2.71 4.89 -4.95
N LEU A 73 -2.58 4.50 -3.68
CA LEU A 73 -1.43 3.73 -3.18
C LEU A 73 -1.89 2.36 -2.70
N PHE A 74 -1.09 1.32 -2.91
CA PHE A 74 -1.27 0.12 -2.11
C PHE A 74 -0.94 0.42 -0.65
N SER A 75 -1.61 -0.30 0.22
CA SER A 75 -1.44 -0.17 1.65
C SER A 75 -1.68 -1.50 2.34
N GLN A 76 -1.09 -1.62 3.52
CA GLN A 76 -1.38 -2.68 4.46
C GLN A 76 -2.05 -2.07 5.69
N ILE A 77 -3.18 -2.64 6.09
CA ILE A 77 -3.92 -2.21 7.27
C ILE A 77 -4.07 -3.37 8.22
N TYR A 78 -3.85 -3.13 9.50
CA TYR A 78 -4.09 -4.10 10.55
C TYR A 78 -4.49 -3.41 11.86
N ARG A 79 -5.05 -4.19 12.79
CA ARG A 79 -5.41 -3.74 14.13
C ARG A 79 -4.56 -4.44 15.18
N ASP A 80 -4.05 -3.70 16.15
CA ASP A 80 -3.31 -4.23 17.28
C ASP A 80 -3.50 -3.31 18.49
N ASP A 81 -3.76 -3.89 19.66
CA ASP A 81 -3.96 -3.19 20.93
C ASP A 81 -4.84 -1.92 20.85
N GLY A 82 -6.03 -2.05 20.25
CA GLY A 82 -6.97 -0.94 20.12
C GLY A 82 -6.53 0.18 19.15
N GLN A 83 -5.49 -0.05 18.36
CA GLN A 83 -5.02 0.85 17.31
C GLN A 83 -5.15 0.21 15.92
N PHE A 84 -5.36 1.04 14.92
CA PHE A 84 -5.14 0.68 13.52
C PHE A 84 -3.78 1.20 13.06
N PHE A 85 -3.07 0.35 12.35
CA PHE A 85 -1.84 0.66 11.65
C PHE A 85 -2.16 0.67 10.16
N VAL A 86 -1.67 1.71 9.48
CA VAL A 86 -1.83 1.90 8.04
C VAL A 86 -0.46 2.18 7.47
N GLU A 87 0.04 1.25 6.67
CA GLU A 87 1.31 1.35 5.98
C GLU A 87 1.03 1.65 4.51
N LEU A 88 1.63 2.72 3.99
CA LEU A 88 1.44 3.16 2.61
C LEU A 88 2.67 2.80 1.77
N PHE A 89 2.47 2.10 0.67
CA PHE A 89 3.54 1.71 -0.23
C PHE A 89 3.71 2.77 -1.32
N LEU A 90 4.83 3.50 -1.26
CA LEU A 90 5.06 4.67 -2.11
C LEU A 90 5.60 4.32 -3.51
N HIS A 91 6.03 3.07 -3.74
CA HIS A 91 6.53 2.62 -5.03
C HIS A 91 5.46 2.64 -6.15
N ASP A 92 4.18 2.73 -5.78
CA ASP A 92 3.08 2.84 -6.74
C ASP A 92 2.87 4.25 -7.30
N LEU A 93 3.54 5.27 -6.74
CA LEU A 93 3.46 6.64 -7.25
C LEU A 93 4.10 6.77 -8.64
N GLU A 94 5.05 5.89 -8.98
CA GLU A 94 5.87 6.00 -10.18
C GLU A 94 5.57 4.92 -11.25
N ALA A 95 4.87 3.83 -10.91
CA ALA A 95 4.98 2.58 -11.67
C ALA A 95 3.69 2.06 -12.37
N GLN A 96 2.58 2.81 -12.41
CA GLN A 96 1.29 2.21 -12.78
C GLN A 96 1.18 1.69 -14.23
N ASN A 97 1.97 2.22 -15.19
CA ASN A 97 1.93 1.73 -16.57
C ASN A 97 2.96 0.62 -16.86
N SER A 98 4.16 0.64 -16.27
CA SER A 98 5.23 -0.31 -16.59
C SER A 98 4.98 -1.72 -16.04
N VAL A 99 4.25 -1.84 -14.92
CA VAL A 99 4.03 -3.13 -14.24
C VAL A 99 3.04 -4.03 -14.98
N ILE A 100 2.02 -3.46 -15.64
CA ILE A 100 1.01 -4.25 -16.36
C ILE A 100 1.59 -4.87 -17.62
N GLU A 101 2.39 -4.10 -18.37
CA GLU A 101 3.08 -4.59 -19.58
C GLU A 101 4.12 -5.65 -19.21
N ALA A 102 4.95 -5.39 -18.20
CA ALA A 102 5.91 -6.37 -17.69
C ALA A 102 5.23 -7.68 -17.24
N ARG A 103 4.08 -7.61 -16.56
CA ARG A 103 3.32 -8.82 -16.16
C ARG A 103 2.79 -9.59 -17.36
N ARG A 104 2.32 -8.91 -18.41
CA ARG A 104 1.80 -9.57 -19.61
C ARG A 104 2.91 -10.33 -20.35
N ASP A 105 4.07 -9.70 -20.49
CA ASP A 105 5.23 -10.30 -21.17
C ASP A 105 5.74 -11.52 -20.39
N VAL A 106 5.82 -11.41 -19.07
CA VAL A 106 6.18 -12.52 -18.17
C VAL A 106 5.20 -13.68 -18.30
N ILE A 107 3.89 -13.43 -18.27
CA ILE A 107 2.88 -14.49 -18.42
C ILE A 107 2.97 -15.14 -19.81
N SER A 108 3.24 -14.36 -20.85
CA SER A 108 3.39 -14.89 -22.21
C SER A 108 4.62 -15.79 -22.33
N GLU A 109 5.76 -15.40 -21.78
CA GLU A 109 6.99 -16.20 -21.79
C GLU A 109 6.83 -17.49 -20.98
N LEU A 110 6.19 -17.43 -19.81
CA LEU A 110 5.98 -18.62 -18.97
C LEU A 110 5.04 -19.65 -19.60
N ARG A 111 4.09 -19.23 -20.45
CA ARG A 111 3.13 -20.12 -21.12
C ARG A 111 3.74 -20.96 -22.24
N THR A 112 4.92 -20.58 -22.75
CA THR A 112 5.58 -21.25 -23.87
C THR A 112 6.67 -22.23 -23.43
N LEU A 113 6.91 -22.35 -22.12
CA LEU A 113 7.97 -23.21 -21.58
C LEU A 113 7.44 -24.65 -21.47
N GLU A 114 8.24 -25.61 -21.92
CA GLU A 114 7.83 -27.02 -21.98
C GLU A 114 8.50 -27.85 -20.88
N SER A 115 9.40 -27.26 -20.08
CA SER A 115 10.10 -27.94 -18.99
C SER A 115 10.24 -27.10 -17.71
N VAL A 116 10.45 -27.81 -16.59
CA VAL A 116 10.69 -27.21 -15.27
C VAL A 116 12.00 -26.41 -15.25
N ASP A 117 13.04 -26.88 -15.94
CA ASP A 117 14.33 -26.20 -16.00
C ASP A 117 14.23 -24.86 -16.74
N GLU A 118 13.48 -24.83 -17.84
CA GLU A 118 13.16 -23.59 -18.56
C GLU A 118 12.37 -22.62 -17.69
N PHE A 119 11.38 -23.13 -16.94
CA PHE A 119 10.60 -22.33 -15.99
C PHE A 119 11.50 -21.69 -14.93
N VAL A 120 12.37 -22.48 -14.28
CA VAL A 120 13.28 -21.98 -13.24
C VAL A 120 14.25 -20.94 -13.81
N ALA A 121 14.78 -21.17 -15.00
CA ALA A 121 15.69 -20.23 -15.66
C ALA A 121 14.99 -18.91 -16.04
N ALA A 122 13.77 -18.98 -16.59
CA ALA A 122 12.96 -17.81 -16.92
C ALA A 122 12.56 -17.02 -15.67
N ALA A 123 12.01 -17.69 -14.65
CA ALA A 123 11.62 -17.08 -13.39
C ALA A 123 12.81 -16.40 -12.68
N THR A 124 13.99 -17.04 -12.66
CA THR A 124 15.20 -16.46 -12.07
C THR A 124 15.66 -15.19 -12.79
N ARG A 125 15.57 -15.17 -14.13
CA ARG A 125 15.92 -13.99 -14.93
C ARG A 125 14.95 -12.83 -14.67
N MET A 126 13.67 -13.14 -14.52
CA MET A 126 12.60 -12.16 -14.27
C MET A 126 12.70 -11.53 -12.88
N LEU A 127 13.03 -12.32 -11.85
CA LEU A 127 13.17 -11.83 -10.47
C LEU A 127 14.44 -11.00 -10.21
N ARG A 128 15.41 -11.01 -11.13
CA ARG A 128 16.67 -10.27 -11.03
C ARG A 128 16.66 -8.92 -11.77
N ARG A 129 15.57 -8.59 -12.46
CA ARG A 129 15.35 -7.28 -13.10
C ARG A 129 14.78 -6.29 -12.10
#